data_AF-A0A641RGM3-F1
#
_entry.id   AF-A0A641RGM3-F1
#
_cell.length_a   1.000
_cell.length_b   1.000
_cell.length_c   1.000
_cell.angle_alpha   90.00
_cell.angle_beta   90.00
_cell.angle_gamma   90.00
#
_symmetry.space_group_name_H-M   'P 1'
#
loop_
_entity.id
_entity.type
_entity.pdbx_description
1 polymer ?
#
loop_
_entity_poly.entity_id
_entity_poly.type
_entity_poly.pdbx_seq_one_letter_code
_entity_poly.pdbx_strand_id
1 'polypeptide(L)'
;MTKHLKGDSAAYLKSWLDSLKESPQFIKTTLLDVKKATSMLTQHIDKIAMEIDQEKKAEQTENVGNEEKMEGSKDAGQVYYASVAYLQSTDDTSELDKLKDRGDYDGLLKLAKDYYDGNGMDEKQTYRKPCQNRGDDLLIEDKDFAVVYNGSVGGTYEVFLKHTEQEIRDHITRYGIGRASEDVKAVAREMTAEEFSELAQRKMPIFQMPNGGLMNLQYNKDKDSLDVGTVTNAGLSVKHSFPFSHDHSMDANISSAYEQLLDMEEYQKEEVQEEHVAKSAFRR
;
A
#
# COMPACT_ATOMS: atom_id res chain seq x y z
N MET A 1 -33.25 -10.49 -2.25
CA MET A 1 -32.34 -9.59 -1.53
C MET A 1 -33.14 -8.47 -0.88
N THR A 2 -33.45 -8.59 0.41
CA THR A 2 -34.08 -7.53 1.20
C THR A 2 -32.98 -6.57 1.67
N LYS A 3 -32.84 -5.42 0.99
CA LYS A 3 -31.91 -4.37 1.41
C LYS A 3 -32.48 -3.68 2.64
N HIS A 4 -31.81 -3.78 3.79
CA HIS A 4 -32.20 -3.07 5.00
C HIS A 4 -31.73 -1.60 4.92
N LEU A 5 -32.70 -0.69 4.85
CA LEU A 5 -32.48 0.73 5.14
C LEU A 5 -32.47 0.90 6.66
N LYS A 6 -31.50 1.64 7.20
CA LYS A 6 -31.51 2.04 8.62
C LYS A 6 -32.81 2.82 8.90
N GLY A 7 -33.46 2.55 10.03
CA GLY A 7 -34.76 3.13 10.38
C GLY A 7 -34.78 4.66 10.31
N ASP A 8 -33.66 5.28 10.65
CA ASP A 8 -33.50 6.73 10.66
C ASP A 8 -33.45 7.35 9.25
N SER A 9 -33.05 6.57 8.24
CA SER A 9 -32.97 7.04 6.85
C SER A 9 -34.32 6.98 6.13
N ALA A 10 -35.26 6.17 6.62
CA ALA A 10 -36.56 5.95 5.96
C ALA A 10 -37.43 7.22 5.94
N ALA A 11 -37.31 8.07 6.97
CA ALA A 11 -38.06 9.32 7.08
C ALA A 11 -37.72 10.34 5.97
N TYR A 12 -36.51 10.28 5.42
CA TYR A 12 -36.02 11.24 4.42
C TYR A 12 -36.28 10.83 2.97
N LEU A 13 -36.63 9.55 2.73
CA LEU A 13 -36.79 9.00 1.38
C LEU A 13 -37.81 9.76 0.53
N LYS A 14 -38.93 10.17 1.13
CA LYS A 14 -39.99 10.90 0.41
C LYS A 14 -39.48 12.27 -0.06
N SER A 15 -38.79 13.00 0.81
CA SER A 15 -38.21 14.31 0.50
C SER A 15 -37.09 14.21 -0.55
N TRP A 16 -36.24 13.18 -0.49
CA TRP A 16 -35.22 12.94 -1.52
C TRP A 16 -35.83 12.60 -2.88
N LEU A 17 -36.90 11.80 -2.90
CA LEU A 17 -37.65 11.49 -4.13
C LEU A 17 -38.28 12.73 -4.75
N ASP A 18 -38.85 13.62 -3.94
CA ASP A 18 -39.45 14.86 -4.42
C ASP A 18 -38.36 15.80 -4.97
N SER A 19 -37.22 15.94 -4.28
CA SER A 19 -36.07 16.74 -4.73
C SER A 19 -35.46 16.22 -6.05
N LEU A 20 -35.37 14.89 -6.21
CA LEU A 20 -34.92 14.24 -7.44
C LEU A 20 -35.85 14.46 -8.63
N LYS A 21 -37.17 14.51 -8.39
CA LYS A 21 -38.17 14.80 -9.42
C LYS A 21 -38.14 16.25 -9.86
N GLU A 22 -37.89 17.17 -8.93
CA GLU A 22 -37.75 18.60 -9.22
C GLU A 22 -36.45 18.91 -9.98
N SER A 23 -35.35 18.24 -9.62
CA SER A 23 -34.07 18.39 -10.31
C SER A 23 -33.30 17.07 -10.35
N PRO A 24 -33.19 16.42 -11.52
CA PRO A 24 -32.37 15.22 -11.67
C PRO A 24 -30.89 15.44 -11.34
N GLN A 25 -30.42 16.68 -11.42
CA GLN A 25 -29.04 17.06 -11.09
C GLN A 25 -28.75 17.03 -9.59
N PHE A 26 -29.80 17.06 -8.75
CA PHE A 26 -29.70 17.02 -7.29
C PHE A 26 -28.81 15.86 -6.80
N ILE A 27 -28.95 14.66 -7.40
CA ILE A 27 -28.14 13.51 -6.99
C ILE A 27 -26.65 13.70 -7.25
N LYS A 28 -26.29 14.37 -8.35
CA LYS A 28 -24.90 14.63 -8.71
C LYS A 28 -24.29 15.61 -7.71
N THR A 29 -25.00 16.68 -7.39
CA THR A 29 -24.56 17.66 -6.39
C THR A 29 -24.43 17.05 -5.01
N THR A 30 -25.43 16.29 -4.55
CA THR A 30 -25.36 15.62 -3.23
C THR A 30 -24.20 14.63 -3.15
N LEU A 31 -23.91 13.87 -4.22
CA LEU A 31 -22.77 12.96 -4.25
C LEU A 31 -21.43 13.72 -4.20
N LEU A 32 -21.31 14.86 -4.89
CA LEU A 32 -20.12 15.71 -4.83
C LEU A 32 -19.92 16.29 -3.41
N ASP A 33 -21.00 16.74 -2.77
CA ASP A 33 -20.95 17.28 -1.40
C ASP A 33 -20.55 16.19 -0.39
N VAL A 34 -21.10 14.97 -0.51
CA VAL A 34 -20.71 13.82 0.32
C VAL A 34 -19.25 13.45 0.10
N LYS A 35 -18.78 13.44 -1.16
CA LYS A 35 -17.38 13.17 -1.50
C LYS A 35 -16.46 14.21 -0.83
N LYS A 36 -16.78 15.51 -0.98
CA LYS A 36 -16.02 16.60 -0.38
C LYS A 36 -15.98 16.52 1.15
N ALA A 37 -17.11 16.22 1.79
CA ALA A 37 -17.18 16.06 3.25
C ALA A 37 -16.34 14.87 3.73
N THR A 38 -16.34 13.76 2.98
CA THR A 38 -15.53 12.58 3.28
C THR A 38 -14.05 12.90 3.13
N SER A 39 -13.66 13.64 2.08
CA SER A 39 -12.28 14.10 1.87
C SER A 39 -11.78 14.99 3.02
N MET A 40 -12.61 15.93 3.49
CA MET A 40 -12.27 16.77 4.65
C MET A 40 -12.08 15.94 5.91
N LEU A 41 -12.92 14.93 6.13
CA LEU A 41 -12.77 14.01 7.26
C LEU A 41 -11.46 13.21 7.16
N THR A 42 -11.12 12.68 5.98
CA THR A 42 -9.84 11.99 5.75
C THR A 42 -8.66 12.91 6.04
N GLN A 43 -8.66 14.15 5.53
CA GLN A 43 -7.59 15.13 5.82
C GLN A 43 -7.48 15.45 7.32
N HIS A 44 -8.60 15.54 8.03
CA HIS A 44 -8.59 15.73 9.49
C HIS A 44 -8.02 14.52 10.22
N ILE A 45 -8.36 13.30 9.79
CA ILE A 45 -7.79 12.06 10.32
C ILE A 45 -6.28 12.03 10.05
N ASP A 46 -5.83 12.38 8.85
CA ASP A 46 -4.42 12.44 8.48
C ASP A 46 -3.66 13.45 9.35
N LYS A 47 -4.26 14.64 9.57
CA LYS A 47 -3.68 15.67 10.43
C LYS A 47 -3.54 15.20 11.87
N ILE A 48 -4.58 14.58 12.43
CA ILE A 48 -4.54 14.02 13.80
C ILE A 48 -3.48 12.91 13.88
N ALA A 49 -3.38 12.04 12.87
CA ALA A 49 -2.36 11.00 12.83
C ALA A 49 -0.94 11.58 12.79
N MET A 50 -0.71 12.65 12.01
CA MET A 50 0.57 13.36 12.00
C MET A 50 0.90 14.01 13.35
N GLU A 51 -0.08 14.63 14.01
CA GLU A 51 0.09 15.21 15.35
C GLU A 51 0.44 14.12 16.38
N ILE A 52 -0.24 12.96 16.34
CA ILE A 52 0.08 11.81 17.19
C ILE A 52 1.49 11.26 16.92
N ASP A 53 1.90 11.15 15.66
CA ASP A 53 3.24 10.68 15.31
C ASP A 53 4.34 11.68 15.74
N GLN A 54 4.06 12.98 15.68
CA GLN A 54 4.95 14.02 16.20
C GLN A 54 5.04 13.98 17.73
N GLU A 55 3.92 13.80 18.43
CA GLU A 55 3.88 13.64 19.90
C GLU A 55 4.67 12.38 20.32
N LYS A 56 4.48 11.24 19.64
CA LYS A 56 5.25 10.00 19.90
C LYS A 56 6.75 10.17 19.66
N LYS A 57 7.14 10.90 18.61
CA LYS A 57 8.56 11.21 18.34
C LYS A 57 9.14 12.14 19.42
N ALA A 58 8.36 13.10 19.92
CA ALA A 58 8.76 13.99 21.01
C ALA A 58 8.89 13.24 22.35
N GLU A 59 7.99 12.31 22.65
CA GLU A 59 8.04 11.46 23.86
C GLU A 59 9.23 10.47 23.84
N GLN A 60 9.66 10.01 22.66
CA GLN A 60 10.86 9.17 22.52
C GLN A 60 12.17 9.95 22.73
N THR A 61 12.22 11.24 22.41
CA THR A 61 13.40 12.09 22.66
C THR A 61 13.63 12.44 24.13
N GLU A 62 12.63 12.30 25.03
CA GLU A 62 12.84 12.55 26.47
C GLU A 62 13.39 11.34 27.25
N ASN A 63 13.52 10.15 26.64
CA ASN A 63 13.93 8.93 27.37
C ASN A 63 15.19 8.20 26.88
N VAL A 64 15.90 8.67 25.86
CA VAL A 64 17.25 8.17 25.55
C VAL A 64 18.14 9.32 25.10
N GLY A 65 18.98 9.81 26.01
CA GLY A 65 20.18 10.53 25.61
C GLY A 65 21.15 9.54 24.98
N ASN A 66 21.26 9.58 23.65
CA ASN A 66 22.54 9.54 22.94
C ASN A 66 22.31 9.74 21.44
N GLU A 67 23.17 10.57 20.87
CA GLU A 67 23.30 10.89 19.47
C GLU A 67 23.42 9.61 18.62
N GLU A 68 22.38 9.31 17.82
CA GLU A 68 22.59 8.58 16.57
C GLU A 68 22.54 9.59 15.43
N LYS A 69 23.75 9.83 14.91
CA LYS A 69 23.95 10.41 13.59
C LYS A 69 23.09 9.59 12.62
N MET A 70 22.07 10.21 12.02
CA MET A 70 21.43 9.71 10.82
C MET A 70 22.50 9.57 9.74
N GLU A 71 23.08 8.37 9.64
CA GLU A 71 23.81 7.94 8.46
C GLU A 71 22.79 7.80 7.31
N GLY A 72 22.71 8.87 6.51
CA GLY A 72 22.32 8.86 5.09
C GLY A 72 21.05 8.09 4.71
N SER A 73 19.89 8.73 4.78
CA SER A 73 18.78 8.30 3.91
C SER A 73 19.16 8.59 2.45
N LYS A 74 19.23 7.54 1.64
CA LYS A 74 19.42 7.65 0.18
C LYS A 74 18.16 8.15 -0.54
N ASP A 75 17.03 8.32 0.16
CA ASP A 75 15.69 8.43 -0.44
C ASP A 75 14.98 9.79 -0.31
N ALA A 76 15.62 10.82 0.25
CA ALA A 76 14.98 12.14 0.39
C ALA A 76 14.66 12.85 -0.96
N GLY A 77 15.03 12.26 -2.10
CA GLY A 77 14.82 12.84 -3.44
C GLY A 77 13.83 12.11 -4.34
N GLN A 78 13.33 10.93 -3.95
CA GLN A 78 12.44 10.15 -4.82
C GLN A 78 11.01 10.69 -4.71
N VAL A 79 10.44 11.11 -5.85
CA VAL A 79 9.09 11.67 -5.96
C VAL A 79 8.17 10.67 -6.66
N TYR A 80 6.94 10.60 -6.18
CA TYR A 80 5.84 9.82 -6.73
C TYR A 80 4.71 10.77 -7.14
N TYR A 81 3.94 10.35 -8.14
CA TYR A 81 2.90 11.13 -8.80
C TYR A 81 1.57 10.39 -8.63
N ALA A 82 0.69 10.89 -7.76
CA ALA A 82 -0.64 10.37 -7.52
C ALA A 82 -1.66 11.12 -8.40
N SER A 83 -2.35 10.41 -9.30
CA SER A 83 -3.36 11.02 -10.15
C SER A 83 -4.56 11.44 -9.30
N VAL A 84 -4.91 12.72 -9.39
CA VAL A 84 -5.99 13.33 -8.62
C VAL A 84 -7.13 13.82 -9.52
N ALA A 85 -6.87 14.04 -10.82
CA ALA A 85 -7.91 14.36 -11.80
C ALA A 85 -7.53 13.91 -13.21
N TYR A 86 -8.38 13.07 -13.80
CA TYR A 86 -8.29 12.63 -15.19
C TYR A 86 -9.35 13.33 -16.05
N LEU A 87 -8.90 14.23 -16.91
CA LEU A 87 -9.72 15.15 -17.70
C LEU A 87 -9.81 14.69 -19.16
N GLN A 88 -10.99 14.22 -19.53
CA GLN A 88 -11.21 13.49 -20.78
C GLN A 88 -12.43 13.99 -21.57
N SER A 89 -13.26 14.86 -20.98
CA SER A 89 -14.37 15.48 -21.71
C SER A 89 -13.89 16.71 -22.48
N THR A 90 -14.56 17.05 -23.57
CA THR A 90 -14.27 18.29 -24.33
C THR A 90 -14.47 19.54 -23.47
N ASP A 91 -15.43 19.52 -22.56
CA ASP A 91 -15.68 20.63 -21.64
C ASP A 91 -14.46 20.84 -20.72
N ASP A 92 -13.86 19.76 -20.20
CA ASP A 92 -12.69 19.84 -19.32
C ASP A 92 -11.39 20.16 -20.05
N THR A 93 -11.24 19.68 -21.29
CA THR A 93 -9.99 19.77 -22.04
C THR A 93 -9.87 21.05 -22.88
N SER A 94 -10.99 21.65 -23.29
CA SER A 94 -10.97 22.78 -24.24
C SER A 94 -10.24 24.04 -23.73
N GLU A 95 -10.39 24.38 -22.46
CA GLU A 95 -9.67 25.53 -21.87
C GLU A 95 -8.18 25.20 -21.66
N LEU A 96 -7.85 23.97 -21.28
CA LEU A 96 -6.47 23.51 -21.17
C LEU A 96 -5.77 23.49 -22.53
N ASP A 97 -6.45 23.06 -23.60
CA ASP A 97 -5.95 23.09 -24.96
C ASP A 97 -5.65 24.51 -25.42
N LYS A 98 -6.55 25.47 -25.18
CA LYS A 98 -6.30 26.88 -25.50
C LYS A 98 -5.06 27.42 -24.79
N LEU A 99 -4.85 27.05 -23.52
CA LEU A 99 -3.68 27.44 -22.73
C LEU A 99 -2.40 26.77 -23.22
N LYS A 100 -2.46 25.49 -23.58
CA LYS A 100 -1.35 24.74 -24.16
C LYS A 100 -0.93 25.32 -25.52
N ASP A 101 -1.88 25.57 -26.42
CA ASP A 101 -1.62 26.03 -27.79
C ASP A 101 -0.98 27.44 -27.84
N ARG A 102 -1.30 28.28 -26.86
CA ARG A 102 -0.69 29.60 -26.69
C ARG A 102 0.59 29.61 -25.83
N GLY A 103 0.99 28.45 -25.28
CA GLY A 103 2.17 28.29 -24.43
C GLY A 103 2.05 28.88 -23.01
N ASP A 104 0.84 29.05 -22.50
CA ASP A 104 0.56 29.60 -21.16
C ASP A 104 0.51 28.49 -20.11
N TYR A 105 1.69 27.93 -19.81
CA TYR A 105 1.83 26.79 -18.89
C TYR A 105 1.55 27.15 -17.42
N ASP A 106 1.80 28.39 -17.00
CA ASP A 106 1.46 28.86 -15.65
C ASP A 106 -0.07 28.94 -15.46
N GLY A 107 -0.78 29.47 -16.47
CA GLY A 107 -2.24 29.46 -16.50
C GLY A 107 -2.80 28.04 -16.55
N LEU A 108 -2.16 27.14 -17.31
CA LEU A 108 -2.53 25.73 -17.40
C LEU A 108 -2.41 25.02 -16.05
N LEU A 109 -1.29 25.20 -15.34
CA LEU A 109 -1.09 24.64 -14.01
C LEU A 109 -2.11 25.18 -13.01
N LYS A 110 -2.41 26.48 -13.06
CA LYS A 110 -3.41 27.10 -12.18
C LYS A 110 -4.80 26.50 -12.41
N LEU A 111 -5.23 26.38 -13.67
CA LEU A 111 -6.51 25.78 -14.02
C LEU A 111 -6.58 24.29 -13.63
N ALA A 112 -5.50 23.54 -13.87
CA ALA A 112 -5.42 22.13 -13.50
C ALA A 112 -5.59 21.92 -11.98
N LYS A 113 -5.04 22.80 -11.15
CA LYS A 113 -5.23 22.76 -9.69
C LYS A 113 -6.67 22.98 -9.25
N ASP A 114 -7.48 23.71 -10.02
CA ASP A 114 -8.90 23.92 -9.68
C ASP A 114 -9.73 22.62 -9.83
N TYR A 115 -9.22 21.63 -10.57
CA TYR A 115 -9.82 20.28 -10.65
C TYR A 115 -9.48 19.39 -9.45
N TYR A 116 -8.52 19.78 -8.61
CA TYR A 116 -8.20 19.06 -7.39
C TYR A 116 -9.25 19.36 -6.32
N ASP A 117 -10.04 18.35 -5.96
CA ASP A 117 -11.12 18.44 -4.97
C ASP A 117 -10.67 18.11 -3.55
N GLY A 118 -9.36 17.93 -3.33
CA GLY A 118 -8.78 17.62 -2.02
C GLY A 118 -8.66 16.14 -1.70
N ASN A 119 -8.89 15.24 -2.67
CA ASN A 119 -8.73 13.79 -2.48
C ASN A 119 -7.30 13.44 -2.04
N GLY A 120 -7.16 12.47 -1.14
CA GLY A 120 -5.86 11.90 -0.80
C GLY A 120 -5.26 11.06 -1.93
N MET A 121 -4.12 10.42 -1.62
CA MET A 121 -3.42 9.51 -2.53
C MET A 121 -4.30 8.29 -2.87
N ASP A 122 -4.46 7.97 -4.16
CA ASP A 122 -4.96 6.66 -4.62
C ASP A 122 -3.76 5.76 -4.93
N GLU A 123 -3.55 4.71 -4.15
CA GLU A 123 -2.39 3.83 -4.26
C GLU A 123 -2.31 3.16 -5.63
N LYS A 124 -3.44 2.91 -6.29
CA LYS A 124 -3.44 2.32 -7.64
C LYS A 124 -2.99 3.32 -8.69
N GLN A 125 -3.28 4.59 -8.48
CA GLN A 125 -3.03 5.67 -9.43
C GLN A 125 -1.81 6.50 -9.04
N THR A 126 -0.88 5.90 -8.28
CA THR A 126 0.36 6.53 -7.84
C THR A 126 1.57 5.87 -8.49
N TYR A 127 2.45 6.67 -9.10
CA TYR A 127 3.52 6.18 -9.96
C TYR A 127 4.85 6.88 -9.71
N ARG A 128 5.98 6.22 -10.00
CA ARG A 128 7.33 6.83 -9.92
C ARG A 128 7.61 7.81 -11.05
N LYS A 129 6.85 7.73 -12.13
CA LYS A 129 6.96 8.63 -13.29
C LYS A 129 5.56 9.16 -13.61
N PRO A 130 5.42 10.39 -14.11
CA PRO A 130 4.10 10.94 -14.45
C PRO A 130 3.60 10.45 -15.82
N CYS A 131 4.49 10.28 -16.80
CA CYS A 131 4.15 9.77 -18.13
C CYS A 131 4.12 8.23 -18.14
N GLN A 132 2.93 7.64 -18.33
CA GLN A 132 2.74 6.18 -18.30
C GLN A 132 2.88 5.55 -19.68
N ASN A 133 2.50 6.27 -20.73
CA ASN A 133 2.43 5.77 -22.09
C ASN A 133 3.41 6.50 -23.00
N ARG A 134 3.84 5.81 -24.06
CA ARG A 134 4.62 6.45 -25.12
C ARG A 134 3.79 7.54 -25.78
N GLY A 135 4.31 8.77 -25.82
CA GLY A 135 3.64 9.92 -26.40
C GLY A 135 2.73 10.68 -25.42
N ASP A 136 2.78 10.34 -24.13
CA ASP A 136 2.43 11.27 -23.07
C ASP A 136 3.50 12.36 -22.98
N ASP A 137 3.08 13.58 -22.64
CA ASP A 137 3.95 14.74 -22.52
C ASP A 137 3.76 15.42 -21.15
N LEU A 138 4.84 15.59 -20.40
CA LEU A 138 4.82 16.34 -19.14
C LEU A 138 4.88 17.82 -19.50
N LEU A 139 3.74 18.50 -19.44
CA LEU A 139 3.62 19.89 -19.88
C LEU A 139 4.24 20.88 -18.89
N ILE A 140 3.95 20.68 -17.60
CA ILE A 140 4.40 21.57 -16.52
C ILE A 140 4.38 20.83 -15.18
N GLU A 141 5.33 21.15 -14.31
CA GLU A 141 5.31 20.74 -12.90
C GLU A 141 5.82 21.87 -12.00
N ASP A 142 5.34 21.87 -10.76
CA ASP A 142 5.91 22.67 -9.69
C ASP A 142 6.30 21.78 -8.50
N LYS A 143 6.36 22.36 -7.29
CA LYS A 143 6.71 21.61 -6.09
C LYS A 143 5.71 20.49 -5.79
N ASP A 144 4.41 20.75 -5.94
CA ASP A 144 3.35 19.93 -5.40
C ASP A 144 2.53 19.24 -6.52
N PHE A 145 2.51 19.78 -7.74
CA PHE A 145 1.68 19.27 -8.84
C PHE A 145 2.47 19.05 -10.12
N ALA A 146 1.96 18.15 -10.96
CA ALA A 146 2.39 17.95 -12.34
C ALA A 146 1.18 17.77 -13.26
N VAL A 147 1.27 18.29 -14.48
CA VAL A 147 0.22 18.15 -15.50
C VAL A 147 0.79 17.44 -16.73
N VAL A 148 0.17 16.31 -17.07
CA VAL A 148 0.53 15.50 -18.24
C VAL A 148 -0.56 15.61 -19.29
N TYR A 149 -0.16 15.73 -20.54
CA TYR A 149 -1.04 15.60 -21.69
C TYR A 149 -0.85 14.23 -22.34
N ASN A 150 -1.93 13.45 -22.42
CA ASN A 150 -1.90 12.13 -23.04
C ASN A 150 -2.32 12.23 -24.51
N GLY A 151 -1.39 12.68 -25.36
CA GLY A 151 -1.64 12.83 -26.80
C GLY A 151 -1.95 11.50 -27.51
N SER A 152 -1.50 10.38 -26.94
CA SER A 152 -1.63 9.06 -27.56
C SER A 152 -2.99 8.37 -27.37
N VAL A 153 -3.84 8.90 -26.49
CA VAL A 153 -5.17 8.33 -26.15
C VAL A 153 -6.33 9.27 -26.48
N GLY A 154 -6.13 10.16 -27.45
CA GLY A 154 -7.19 11.07 -27.92
C GLY A 154 -7.15 12.47 -27.31
N GLY A 155 -6.04 12.84 -26.65
CA GLY A 155 -5.80 14.20 -26.17
C GLY A 155 -6.49 14.50 -24.85
N THR A 156 -6.14 13.76 -23.80
CA THR A 156 -6.62 13.97 -22.43
C THR A 156 -5.55 14.62 -21.55
N TYR A 157 -5.95 15.05 -20.36
CA TYR A 157 -5.02 15.58 -19.36
C TYR A 157 -5.11 14.77 -18.07
N GLU A 158 -3.97 14.59 -17.42
CA GLU A 158 -3.86 13.98 -16.11
C GLU A 158 -3.19 14.98 -15.17
N VAL A 159 -3.82 15.22 -14.02
CA VAL A 159 -3.29 16.08 -12.96
C VAL A 159 -2.78 15.18 -11.84
N PHE A 160 -1.51 15.34 -11.51
CA PHE A 160 -0.85 14.59 -10.46
C PHE A 160 -0.54 15.49 -9.25
N LEU A 161 -0.77 14.96 -8.06
CA LEU A 161 -0.20 15.44 -6.80
C LEU A 161 1.12 14.70 -6.53
N LYS A 162 2.14 15.42 -6.09
CA LYS A 162 3.48 14.89 -5.84
C LYS A 162 3.62 14.48 -4.38
N HIS A 163 4.22 13.31 -4.16
CA HIS A 163 4.51 12.76 -2.84
C HIS A 163 5.98 12.35 -2.75
N THR A 164 6.58 12.56 -1.60
CA THR A 164 7.88 12.01 -1.23
C THR A 164 7.77 10.53 -0.94
N GLU A 165 8.87 9.78 -1.05
CA GLU A 165 8.87 8.36 -0.67
C GLU A 165 8.43 8.13 0.79
N GLN A 166 8.81 9.03 1.71
CA GLN A 166 8.39 8.92 3.10
C GLN A 166 6.86 9.02 3.25
N GLU A 167 6.21 9.93 2.52
CA GLU A 167 4.74 10.02 2.52
C GLU A 167 4.09 8.75 1.95
N ILE A 168 4.71 8.11 0.94
CA ILE A 168 4.27 6.80 0.44
C ILE A 168 4.41 5.73 1.51
N ARG A 169 5.57 5.65 2.19
CA ARG A 169 5.83 4.68 3.26
C ARG A 169 4.83 4.86 4.41
N ASP A 170 4.63 6.10 4.86
CA ASP A 170 3.65 6.43 5.91
C ASP A 170 2.23 6.04 5.49
N HIS A 171 1.87 6.27 4.23
CA HIS A 171 0.58 5.84 3.67
C HIS A 171 0.42 4.32 3.69
N ILE A 172 1.44 3.58 3.25
CA ILE A 172 1.45 2.10 3.26
C ILE A 172 1.25 1.58 4.69
N THR A 173 1.95 2.14 5.67
CA THR A 173 1.81 1.72 7.08
C THR A 173 0.41 1.98 7.62
N ARG A 174 -0.22 3.09 7.22
CA ARG A 174 -1.56 3.49 7.73
C ARG A 174 -2.70 2.75 7.04
N TYR A 175 -2.60 2.55 5.73
CA TYR A 175 -3.72 2.14 4.89
C TYR A 175 -3.50 0.80 4.17
N GLY A 176 -2.28 0.27 4.18
CA GLY A 176 -1.92 -0.95 3.47
C GLY A 176 -1.73 -0.73 1.96
N ILE A 177 -1.67 -1.82 1.19
CA ILE A 177 -1.46 -1.77 -0.28
C ILE A 177 -2.47 -2.59 -1.09
N GLY A 178 -3.63 -2.91 -0.51
CA GLY A 178 -4.58 -3.88 -1.09
C GLY A 178 -4.85 -3.68 -2.59
N ARG A 179 -5.11 -2.45 -3.04
CA ARG A 179 -5.20 -2.09 -4.46
C ARG A 179 -4.17 -1.01 -4.82
N ALA A 180 -2.91 -1.42 -4.97
CA ALA A 180 -1.80 -0.51 -5.29
C ALA A 180 -1.23 -0.70 -6.71
N SER A 181 -0.54 0.33 -7.21
CA SER A 181 0.29 0.26 -8.41
C SER A 181 1.54 -0.60 -8.17
N GLU A 182 2.22 -1.03 -9.22
CA GLU A 182 3.48 -1.77 -9.05
C GLU A 182 4.59 -0.93 -8.41
N ASP A 183 4.56 0.39 -8.60
CA ASP A 183 5.51 1.30 -7.96
C ASP A 183 5.29 1.39 -6.45
N VAL A 184 4.04 1.50 -6.00
CA VAL A 184 3.71 1.51 -4.56
C VAL A 184 3.98 0.14 -3.93
N LYS A 185 3.64 -0.96 -4.63
CA LYS A 185 4.02 -2.31 -4.18
C LYS A 185 5.53 -2.47 -4.07
N ALA A 186 6.31 -1.91 -4.99
CA ALA A 186 7.76 -1.98 -4.92
C ALA A 186 8.31 -1.29 -3.65
N VAL A 187 7.70 -0.18 -3.22
CA VAL A 187 8.03 0.47 -1.93
C VAL A 187 7.68 -0.46 -0.76
N ALA A 188 6.50 -1.06 -0.76
CA ALA A 188 6.11 -2.00 0.31
C ALA A 188 7.07 -3.21 0.40
N ARG A 189 7.49 -3.77 -0.74
CA ARG A 189 8.49 -4.84 -0.78
C ARG A 189 9.86 -4.37 -0.27
N GLU A 190 10.24 -3.12 -0.48
CA GLU A 190 11.45 -2.54 0.12
C GLU A 190 11.31 -2.46 1.64
N MET A 191 10.20 -1.91 2.14
CA MET A 191 9.92 -1.82 3.57
C MET A 191 9.97 -3.20 4.24
N THR A 192 9.34 -4.22 3.63
CA THR A 192 9.40 -5.59 4.14
C THR A 192 10.83 -6.15 4.10
N ALA A 193 11.60 -5.89 3.05
CA ALA A 193 12.99 -6.33 2.98
C ALA A 193 13.89 -5.68 4.04
N GLU A 194 13.66 -4.40 4.35
CA GLU A 194 14.32 -3.66 5.43
C GLU A 194 14.00 -4.33 6.79
N GLU A 195 12.73 -4.55 7.10
CA GLU A 195 12.29 -5.22 8.34
C GLU A 195 12.87 -6.65 8.47
N PHE A 196 12.87 -7.44 7.40
CA PHE A 196 13.48 -8.78 7.39
C PHE A 196 15.00 -8.75 7.57
N SER A 197 15.67 -7.71 7.06
CA SER A 197 17.11 -7.54 7.26
C SER A 197 17.43 -7.30 8.74
N GLU A 198 16.59 -6.54 9.45
CA GLU A 198 16.72 -6.35 10.90
C GLU A 198 16.49 -7.65 11.69
N LEU A 199 15.49 -8.46 11.29
CA LEU A 199 15.23 -9.76 11.91
C LEU A 199 16.42 -10.72 11.74
N ALA A 200 17.00 -10.77 10.54
CA ALA A 200 18.15 -11.61 10.25
C ALA A 200 19.36 -11.26 11.14
N GLN A 201 19.59 -9.97 11.43
CA GLN A 201 20.63 -9.54 12.37
C GLN A 201 20.39 -10.07 13.79
N ARG A 202 19.12 -10.23 14.19
CA ARG A 202 18.72 -10.80 15.49
C ARG A 202 18.70 -12.33 15.52
N LYS A 203 19.08 -12.99 14.40
CA LYS A 203 19.02 -14.46 14.22
C LYS A 203 17.62 -15.04 14.40
N MET A 204 16.58 -14.27 14.06
CA MET A 204 15.17 -14.67 14.13
C MET A 204 14.51 -14.52 12.76
N PRO A 205 13.45 -15.28 12.43
CA PRO A 205 12.96 -16.48 13.12
C PRO A 205 13.68 -17.76 12.64
N ILE A 206 13.81 -18.74 13.54
CA ILE A 206 14.21 -20.12 13.22
C ILE A 206 13.03 -21.01 13.62
N PHE A 207 12.50 -21.78 12.67
CA PHE A 207 11.45 -22.75 12.95
C PHE A 207 12.06 -24.09 13.34
N GLN A 208 11.61 -24.64 14.46
CA GLN A 208 11.94 -26.00 14.88
C GLN A 208 10.78 -26.91 14.50
N MET A 209 11.01 -27.79 13.53
CA MET A 209 10.03 -28.77 13.07
C MET A 209 9.84 -29.90 14.09
N PRO A 210 8.66 -30.55 14.14
CA PRO A 210 8.41 -31.68 15.02
C PRO A 210 9.43 -32.82 14.90
N ASN A 211 9.93 -33.09 13.69
CA ASN A 211 11.01 -34.05 13.41
C ASN A 211 12.40 -33.61 13.91
N GLY A 212 12.52 -32.43 14.53
CA GLY A 212 13.77 -31.85 15.03
C GLY A 212 14.56 -31.02 14.01
N GLY A 213 14.10 -30.94 12.76
CA GLY A 213 14.71 -30.12 11.72
C GLY A 213 14.62 -28.63 12.02
N LEU A 214 15.68 -27.88 11.74
CA LEU A 214 15.70 -26.42 11.86
C LEU A 214 15.56 -25.79 10.48
N MET A 215 14.62 -24.86 10.35
CA MET A 215 14.39 -24.09 9.13
C MET A 215 14.58 -22.61 9.40
N ASN A 216 15.25 -21.94 8.46
CA ASN A 216 15.44 -20.50 8.44
C ASN A 216 14.48 -19.88 7.44
N LEU A 217 14.11 -18.63 7.73
CA LEU A 217 13.22 -17.81 6.93
C LEU A 217 14.03 -16.67 6.29
N GLN A 218 13.73 -16.35 5.03
CA GLN A 218 14.16 -15.11 4.39
C GLN A 218 13.02 -14.56 3.55
N TYR A 219 12.99 -13.24 3.38
CA TYR A 219 12.07 -12.60 2.44
C TYR A 219 12.71 -12.52 1.05
N ASN A 220 11.97 -12.99 0.04
CA ASN A 220 12.32 -12.93 -1.37
C ASN A 220 11.58 -11.75 -2.01
N LYS A 221 12.28 -10.61 -2.10
CA LYS A 221 11.74 -9.37 -2.65
C LYS A 221 11.28 -9.48 -4.10
N ASP A 222 11.95 -10.29 -4.92
CA ASP A 222 11.61 -10.42 -6.35
C ASP A 222 10.32 -11.20 -6.56
N LYS A 223 10.07 -12.21 -5.72
CA LYS A 223 8.86 -13.06 -5.78
C LYS A 223 7.74 -12.60 -4.86
N ASP A 224 8.03 -11.64 -3.98
CA ASP A 224 7.14 -11.22 -2.89
C ASP A 224 6.69 -12.41 -2.03
N SER A 225 7.67 -13.19 -1.55
CA SER A 225 7.43 -14.44 -0.85
C SER A 225 8.36 -14.65 0.35
N LEU A 226 7.92 -15.49 1.28
CA LEU A 226 8.72 -16.04 2.36
C LEU A 226 9.35 -17.35 1.91
N ASP A 227 10.66 -17.33 1.72
CA ASP A 227 11.45 -18.52 1.43
C ASP A 227 11.86 -19.18 2.74
N VAL A 228 11.56 -20.47 2.88
CA VAL A 228 11.90 -21.30 4.03
C VAL A 228 12.87 -22.39 3.59
N GLY A 229 13.96 -22.57 4.32
CA GLY A 229 14.96 -23.57 3.96
C GLY A 229 16.04 -23.81 5.01
N THR A 230 17.01 -24.63 4.66
CA THR A 230 18.16 -24.92 5.52
C THR A 230 19.35 -24.04 5.12
N VAL A 231 20.09 -23.52 6.11
CA VAL A 231 21.29 -22.73 5.84
C VAL A 231 22.43 -23.66 5.38
N THR A 232 23.10 -23.24 4.31
CA THR A 232 24.30 -23.90 3.76
C THR A 232 25.45 -22.90 3.68
N ASN A 233 26.65 -23.37 3.32
CA ASN A 233 27.79 -22.50 3.03
C ASN A 233 27.56 -21.55 1.83
N ALA A 234 26.56 -21.83 0.99
CA ALA A 234 26.19 -21.00 -0.16
C ALA A 234 24.99 -20.07 0.12
N GLY A 235 24.51 -20.01 1.37
CA GLY A 235 23.30 -19.28 1.74
C GLY A 235 22.11 -20.20 2.01
N LEU A 236 20.89 -19.68 1.93
CA LEU A 236 19.68 -20.46 2.19
C LEU A 236 19.40 -21.43 1.03
N SER A 237 19.37 -22.73 1.33
CA SER A 237 18.82 -23.73 0.42
C SER A 237 17.31 -23.78 0.59
N VAL A 238 16.60 -23.02 -0.23
CA VAL A 238 15.13 -22.89 -0.21
C VAL A 238 14.46 -24.25 -0.44
N LYS A 239 13.55 -24.63 0.45
CA LYS A 239 12.70 -25.82 0.35
C LYS A 239 11.25 -25.47 0.04
N HIS A 240 10.73 -24.42 0.67
CA HIS A 240 9.38 -23.92 0.47
C HIS A 240 9.38 -22.42 0.24
N SER A 241 8.36 -21.94 -0.43
CA SER A 241 8.14 -20.52 -0.70
C SER A 241 6.65 -20.25 -0.51
N PHE A 242 6.32 -19.32 0.39
CA PHE A 242 4.94 -18.94 0.68
C PHE A 242 4.69 -17.49 0.24
N PRO A 243 3.60 -17.15 -0.46
CA PRO A 243 3.31 -15.77 -0.82
C PRO A 243 3.26 -14.86 0.41
N PHE A 244 3.83 -13.67 0.31
CA PHE A 244 3.74 -12.67 1.36
C PHE A 244 2.51 -11.78 1.14
N SER A 245 1.72 -11.60 2.19
CA SER A 245 0.53 -10.78 2.19
C SER A 245 0.78 -9.49 2.96
N HIS A 246 0.88 -8.38 2.23
CA HIS A 246 1.05 -7.04 2.82
C HIS A 246 -0.20 -6.51 3.53
N ASP A 247 -1.36 -7.17 3.36
CA ASP A 247 -2.58 -6.90 4.13
C ASP A 247 -2.53 -7.54 5.54
N HIS A 248 -1.50 -8.35 5.82
CA HIS A 248 -1.29 -8.99 7.11
C HIS A 248 0.03 -8.53 7.71
N SER A 249 0.12 -8.54 9.05
CA SER A 249 1.38 -8.25 9.73
C SER A 249 2.45 -9.28 9.37
N MET A 250 3.72 -8.90 9.56
CA MET A 250 4.84 -9.81 9.37
C MET A 250 4.70 -11.09 10.20
N ASP A 251 4.34 -10.97 11.48
CA ASP A 251 4.13 -12.13 12.37
C ASP A 251 3.01 -13.05 11.90
N ALA A 252 1.94 -12.50 11.32
CA ALA A 252 0.85 -13.31 10.77
C ALA A 252 1.30 -14.10 9.54
N ASN A 253 2.10 -13.49 8.66
CA ASN A 253 2.70 -14.18 7.51
C ASN A 253 3.66 -15.30 7.96
N ILE A 254 4.52 -15.01 8.94
CA ILE A 254 5.47 -15.97 9.52
C ILE A 254 4.71 -17.14 10.17
N SER A 255 3.69 -16.85 10.96
CA SER A 255 2.87 -17.87 11.66
C SER A 255 2.13 -18.74 10.66
N SER A 256 1.53 -18.15 9.63
CA SER A 256 0.83 -18.91 8.58
C SER A 256 1.79 -19.83 7.80
N ALA A 257 3.00 -19.37 7.47
CA ALA A 257 4.02 -20.21 6.85
C ALA A 257 4.41 -21.38 7.77
N TYR A 258 4.55 -21.13 9.08
CA TYR A 258 4.87 -22.18 10.05
C TYR A 258 3.76 -23.22 10.18
N GLU A 259 2.49 -22.80 10.28
CA GLU A 259 1.33 -23.70 10.32
C GLU A 259 1.28 -24.62 9.09
N GLN A 260 1.48 -24.05 7.89
CA GLN A 260 1.53 -24.84 6.66
C GLN A 260 2.65 -25.87 6.64
N LEU A 261 3.81 -25.58 7.25
CA LEU A 261 4.91 -26.54 7.37
C LEU A 261 4.57 -27.66 8.35
N LEU A 262 3.86 -27.37 9.45
CA LEU A 262 3.46 -28.39 10.43
C LEU A 262 2.52 -29.44 9.84
N ASP A 263 1.71 -29.06 8.84
CA ASP A 263 0.80 -29.96 8.14
C ASP A 263 1.51 -30.89 7.14
N MET A 264 2.79 -30.66 6.83
CA MET A 264 3.54 -31.49 5.88
C MET A 264 4.12 -32.74 6.55
N GLU A 265 3.90 -33.91 5.94
CA GLU A 265 4.36 -35.21 6.45
C GLU A 265 5.88 -35.26 6.70
N GLU A 266 6.68 -34.62 5.84
CA GLU A 266 8.14 -34.61 5.97
C GLU A 266 8.65 -33.95 7.27
N TYR A 267 7.82 -33.16 7.94
CA TYR A 267 8.14 -32.46 9.19
C TYR A 267 7.50 -33.07 10.43
N GLN A 268 6.65 -34.08 10.26
CA GLN A 268 6.03 -34.79 11.38
C GLN A 268 7.05 -35.69 12.09
N LYS A 269 6.80 -35.97 13.39
CA LYS A 269 7.62 -36.94 14.12
C LYS A 269 7.41 -38.32 13.51
N GLU A 270 8.50 -39.04 13.23
CA GLU A 270 8.40 -40.48 12.98
C GLU A 270 7.77 -41.13 14.22
N GLU A 271 6.63 -41.79 14.04
CA GLU A 271 6.11 -42.71 15.05
C GLU A 271 7.14 -43.82 15.21
N VAL A 272 7.93 -43.75 16.27
CA VAL A 272 8.76 -44.86 16.71
C VAL A 272 7.78 -45.99 17.03
N GLN A 273 7.65 -46.95 16.11
CA GLN A 273 7.01 -48.22 16.43
C GLN A 273 7.82 -48.80 17.58
N GLU A 274 7.29 -48.76 18.79
CA GLU A 274 7.82 -49.53 19.91
C GLU A 274 7.83 -50.99 19.45
N GLU A 275 9.01 -51.48 19.06
CA GLU A 275 9.26 -52.90 18.89
C GLU A 275 8.84 -53.56 20.20
N HIS A 276 7.68 -54.22 20.17
CA HIS A 276 7.26 -55.14 21.21
C HIS A 276 8.37 -56.20 21.34
N VAL A 277 9.30 -55.98 22.28
CA VAL A 277 10.21 -57.03 22.74
C VAL A 277 9.33 -58.09 23.37
N ALA A 278 8.93 -59.06 22.54
CA ALA A 278 8.31 -60.29 22.98
C ALA A 278 9.27 -60.91 23.97
N LYS A 279 8.94 -60.81 25.27
CA LYS A 279 9.51 -61.64 26.32
C LYS A 279 9.11 -63.09 26.01
N SER A 280 9.88 -63.72 25.13
CA SER A 280 9.81 -65.15 24.89
C SER A 280 10.12 -65.85 26.19
N ALA A 281 9.12 -66.60 26.65
CA ALA A 281 9.16 -67.44 27.82
C ALA A 281 10.39 -68.35 27.83
N PHE A 282 11.13 -68.34 28.93
CA PHE A 282 11.85 -69.52 29.39
C PHE A 282 11.13 -70.07 30.63
N ARG A 283 10.33 -71.11 30.41
CA ARG A 283 9.96 -72.10 31.42
C ARG A 283 11.02 -73.21 31.41
N ARG A 284 11.78 -73.34 32.48
CA ARG A 284 11.90 -74.53 33.36
C ARG A 284 13.12 -74.39 34.27
#